data_AF-A0A353XWU7-F1
#
_entry.id   AF-A0A353XWU7-F1
#
_cell.length_a   1.000
_cell.length_b   1.000
_cell.length_c   1.000
_cell.angle_alpha   90.00
_cell.angle_beta   90.00
_cell.angle_gamma   90.00
#
_symmetry.space_group_name_H-M   'P 1'
#
loop_
_entity.id
_entity.type
_entity.pdbx_description
1 polymer ?
#
loop_
_entity_poly.entity_id
_entity_poly.type
_entity_poly.pdbx_seq_one_letter_code
_entity_poly.pdbx_strand_id
1 'polypeptide(L)' 'MAGQRWQHEACATLYTLVETAKANQLEPWAYLNYLLEKLPAAKSEQALLALMPQNLKMEDLSR' A
#
# COMPACT_ATOMS: atom_id res chain seq x y z
N MET A 1 -16.66 24.01 -5.96
CA MET A 1 -15.88 22.97 -6.68
C MET A 1 -14.90 22.26 -5.74
N ALA A 2 -15.40 21.60 -4.69
CA ALA A 2 -14.57 20.81 -3.75
C ALA A 2 -14.60 19.30 -4.07
N GLY A 3 -15.26 18.91 -5.16
CA GLY A 3 -15.52 17.53 -5.60
C GLY A 3 -14.37 16.83 -6.35
N GLN A 4 -13.38 17.58 -6.84
CA GLN A 4 -12.45 17.07 -7.85
C GLN A 4 -11.05 16.78 -7.29
N ARG A 5 -10.64 17.47 -6.23
CA ARG A 5 -9.27 17.40 -5.69
C ARG A 5 -8.97 16.09 -4.94
N TRP A 6 -9.93 15.57 -4.18
CA TRP A 6 -9.79 14.32 -3.42
C TRP A 6 -9.65 13.08 -4.32
N GLN A 7 -10.26 13.09 -5.51
CA GLN A 7 -10.11 12.00 -6.47
C GLN A 7 -8.69 11.93 -7.04
N HIS A 8 -8.11 13.08 -7.39
CA HIS A 8 -6.75 13.14 -7.94
C HIS A 8 -5.71 12.69 -6.91
N GLU A 9 -5.86 13.13 -5.66
CA GLU A 9 -4.94 12.77 -4.57
C GLU A 9 -5.02 11.28 -4.22
N ALA A 10 -6.23 10.69 -4.19
CA ALA A 10 -6.42 9.26 -3.94
C ALA A 10 -5.81 8.39 -5.06
N CYS A 11 -6.11 8.72 -6.33
CA CYS A 11 -5.55 7.99 -7.47
C CYS A 11 -4.03 8.11 -7.56
N ALA A 12 -3.48 9.31 -7.32
CA ALA A 12 -2.04 9.52 -7.28
C ALA A 12 -1.38 8.69 -6.18
N THR A 13 -1.99 8.63 -5.00
CA THR A 13 -1.50 7.81 -3.87
C THR A 13 -1.48 6.32 -4.24
N LEU A 14 -2.57 5.79 -4.81
CA LEU A 14 -2.63 4.39 -5.24
C LEU A 14 -1.58 4.09 -6.32
N TYR A 15 -1.41 4.98 -7.29
CA TYR A 15 -0.38 4.85 -8.32
C TYR A 15 1.02 4.79 -7.72
N THR A 16 1.34 5.73 -6.81
CA THR A 16 2.63 5.74 -6.11
C THR A 16 2.86 4.44 -5.33
N LEU A 17 1.84 3.92 -4.65
CA LEU A 17 1.94 2.65 -3.92
C LEU A 17 2.20 1.47 -4.86
N VAL A 18 1.53 1.41 -6.01
CA VAL A 18 1.74 0.37 -7.03
C VAL A 18 3.15 0.42 -7.59
N GLU A 19 3.65 1.60 -7.98
CA GLU A 19 5.00 1.73 -8.51
C GLU A 19 6.06 1.43 -7.45
N THR A 20 5.82 1.80 -6.19
CA THR A 20 6.71 1.47 -5.07
C THR A 20 6.72 -0.04 -4.79
N ALA A 21 5.58 -0.73 -4.90
CA ALA A 21 5.50 -2.18 -4.79
C ALA A 21 6.35 -2.87 -5.87
N LYS A 22 6.21 -2.45 -7.13
CA LYS A 22 7.04 -2.96 -8.24
C LYS A 22 8.53 -2.73 -8.00
N ALA A 23 8.91 -1.53 -7.53
CA ALA A 23 10.30 -1.20 -7.25
C ALA A 23 10.92 -2.09 -6.14
N ASN A 24 10.09 -2.57 -5.21
CA ASN A 24 10.47 -3.51 -4.15
C ASN A 24 10.23 -4.98 -4.52
N GLN A 25 10.05 -5.30 -5.81
CA GLN A 25 9.86 -6.67 -6.33
C GLN A 25 8.61 -7.37 -5.78
N LEU A 26 7.63 -6.60 -5.32
CA LEU A 26 6.34 -7.11 -4.90
C LEU A 26 5.38 -7.16 -6.09
N GLU A 27 4.56 -8.21 -6.15
CA GLU A 27 3.43 -8.25 -7.06
C GLU A 27 2.37 -7.24 -6.57
N PRO A 28 1.98 -6.24 -7.38
CA PRO A 28 1.15 -5.13 -6.90
C PRO A 28 -0.22 -5.56 -6.36
N TRP A 29 -0.85 -6.57 -6.97
CA TRP A 29 -2.15 -7.03 -6.52
C TRP A 29 -2.07 -7.74 -5.16
N ALA A 30 -1.06 -8.59 -4.96
CA ALA A 30 -0.78 -9.24 -3.68
C ALA A 30 -0.49 -8.20 -2.58
N TYR A 31 0.33 -7.19 -2.89
CA TYR A 31 0.63 -6.10 -1.95
C TYR A 31 -0.62 -5.30 -1.57
N LEU A 32 -1.44 -4.89 -2.54
CA LEU A 32 -2.65 -4.12 -2.25
C LEU A 32 -3.67 -4.92 -1.43
N ASN A 33 -3.85 -6.20 -1.72
CA ASN A 33 -4.71 -7.07 -0.92
C ASN A 33 -4.19 -7.19 0.52
N TYR A 34 -2.89 -7.46 0.70
CA TYR A 34 -2.26 -7.53 2.01
C TYR A 34 -2.40 -6.21 2.78
N LEU A 35 -2.09 -5.08 2.14
CA LEU A 35 -2.21 -3.75 2.73
C LEU A 35 -3.63 -3.50 3.22
N LEU A 36 -4.64 -3.68 2.37
CA LEU A 36 -6.04 -3.40 2.72
C LEU A 36 -6.58 -4.38 3.78
N GLU A 37 -6.09 -5.62 3.82
CA GLU A 37 -6.42 -6.59 4.87
C GLU A 37 -5.84 -6.18 6.24
N LYS A 38 -4.60 -5.70 6.28
CA LYS A 38 -3.89 -5.39 7.54
C LYS A 38 -4.09 -3.95 8.02
N LEU A 39 -4.37 -3.01 7.13
CA LEU A 39 -4.50 -1.59 7.44
C LEU A 39 -5.52 -1.29 8.55
N PRO A 40 -6.71 -1.92 8.61
CA PRO A 40 -7.65 -1.68 9.71
C PRO A 40 -7.10 -2.03 11.10
N ALA A 41 -6.17 -3.00 11.18
CA ALA A 41 -5.57 -3.46 12.41
C ALA A 41 -4.30 -2.67 12.82
N ALA A 42 -3.69 -1.91 11.91
CA ALA A 42 -2.51 -1.10 12.18
C ALA A 42 -2.88 0.18 12.97
N LYS A 43 -2.74 0.13 14.30
CA LYS A 43 -3.10 1.24 15.22
C LYS A 43 -1.90 2.07 15.69
N SER A 44 -0.69 1.75 15.24
CA SER A 44 0.52 2.50 15.56
C SER A 44 1.28 2.88 14.30
N GLU A 45 2.12 3.91 14.41
CA GLU A 45 3.00 4.32 13.33
C GLU A 45 3.91 3.18 12.88
N GLN A 46 4.47 2.42 13.83
CA GLN A 46 5.31 1.26 13.55
C GLN A 46 4.53 0.19 12.79
N ALA A 47 3.26 -0.05 13.15
CA ALA A 47 2.41 -0.99 12.43
C ALA A 47 2.11 -0.52 11.01
N LEU A 48 1.92 0.79 10.78
CA LEU A 48 1.73 1.35 9.44
C LEU A 48 2.99 1.26 8.60
N LEU A 49 4.15 1.61 9.18
CA LEU A 49 5.44 1.51 8.51
C LEU A 49 5.76 0.07 8.09
N ALA A 50 5.42 -0.93 8.93
CA ALA A 50 5.59 -2.34 8.60
C ALA A 50 4.77 -2.78 7.38
N LEU A 51 3.71 -2.05 7.01
CA LEU A 51 2.91 -2.33 5.81
C LEU A 51 3.49 -1.71 4.54
N MET A 52 4.58 -0.94 4.62
CA MET A 52 5.14 -0.28 3.44
C MET A 52 5.95 -1.24 2.56
N PRO A 53 5.95 -1.07 1.22
CA PRO A 53 6.57 -2.04 0.31
C PRO A 53 8.04 -2.31 0.59
N GLN A 54 8.80 -1.29 1.02
CA GLN A 54 10.21 -1.42 1.35
C GLN A 54 10.52 -2.29 2.57
N ASN A 55 9.50 -2.60 3.38
CA ASN A 55 9.61 -3.41 4.58
C ASN A 55 9.03 -4.83 4.39
N LEU A 56 8.63 -5.17 3.18
CA LEU A 56 7.99 -6.44 2.83
C LEU A 56 8.78 -7.15 1.74
N LYS A 57 8.65 -8.47 1.71
CA LYS A 57 9.09 -9.34 0.63
C LYS A 57 7.92 -10.17 0.12
N MET A 58 8.10 -10.83 -1.02
CA MET A 58 7.04 -11.67 -1.60
C MET A 58 6.61 -12.81 -0.65
N GLU A 59 7.53 -13.32 0.17
CA GLU A 59 7.23 -14.35 1.16
C GLU A 59 6.30 -13.86 2.28
N ASP A 60 6.30 -12.56 2.58
CA ASP A 60 5.41 -11.94 3.57
C ASP A 60 3.97 -11.79 3.02
N LEU A 61 3.83 -11.82 1.69
CA LEU A 61 2.55 -11.66 0.97
C LEU A 61 1.91 -13.00 0.57
N SER A 62 2.71 -14.08 0.52
CA SER A 62 2.21 -15.42 0.22
C SER A 62 1.48 -16.01 1.43
N ARG A 63 0.22 -16.40 1.22
CA ARG A 63 -0.50 -17.29 2.15
C ARG A 63 0.02 -18.72 2.06
#